data_AF-A0A534N163-F1
#
_entry.id   AF-A0A534N163-F1
#
_cell.length_a   1.000
_cell.length_b   1.000
_cell.length_c   1.000
_cell.angle_alpha   90.00
_cell.angle_beta   90.00
_cell.angle_gamma   90.00
#
_symmetry.space_group_name_H-M   'P 1'
#
loop_
_entity.id
_entity.type
_entity.pdbx_description
1 polymer ?
#
loop_
_entity_poly.entity_id
_entity_poly.type
_entity_poly.pdbx_seq_one_letter_code
_entity_poly.pdbx_strand_id
1 'polypeptide(L)'
;MALIQRLHMTQYGTTLEQIGKIAMAQRENALNNPQALLREPMSLQDYLNSRMISDPIRLFDCVMPCSGAECVILASEEKAKQITDKLVYLVTDAERSHYQVANMLPDKTTFGMKVVGERIFPEVKHEEI
;
A
#
# COMPACT_ATOMS: atom_id res chain seq x y z
N MET A 1 5.97 1.25 -13.38
CA MET A 1 4.95 2.17 -12.84
C MET A 1 4.82 3.49 -13.60
N ALA A 2 5.89 4.08 -14.17
CA ALA A 2 5.82 5.38 -14.84
C ALA A 2 4.72 5.51 -15.93
N LEU A 3 4.57 4.50 -16.79
CA LEU A 3 3.51 4.48 -17.81
C LEU A 3 2.10 4.49 -17.21
N ILE A 4 1.89 3.78 -16.10
CA ILE A 4 0.58 3.71 -15.42
C ILE A 4 0.28 5.04 -14.73
N GLN A 5 1.27 5.64 -14.06
CA GLN A 5 1.08 6.96 -13.45
C GLN A 5 0.76 8.01 -14.52
N ARG A 6 1.49 8.04 -15.64
CA ARG A 6 1.18 8.93 -16.78
C ARG A 6 -0.26 8.73 -17.26
N LEU A 7 -0.65 7.48 -17.49
CA LEU A 7 -2.01 7.15 -17.94
C LEU A 7 -3.05 7.68 -16.95
N HIS A 8 -2.86 7.47 -15.65
CA HIS A 8 -3.75 7.97 -14.61
C HIS A 8 -3.81 9.51 -14.58
N MET A 9 -2.67 10.19 -14.72
CA MET A 9 -2.62 11.66 -14.80
C MET A 9 -3.37 12.17 -16.04
N THR A 10 -3.19 11.55 -17.21
CA THR A 10 -3.88 11.93 -18.44
C THR A 10 -5.39 11.66 -18.36
N GLN A 11 -5.80 10.53 -17.78
CA GLN A 11 -7.19 10.09 -17.74
C GLN A 11 -8.01 10.81 -16.65
N TYR A 12 -7.41 11.09 -15.49
CA TYR A 12 -8.11 11.61 -14.31
C TYR A 12 -7.63 12.98 -13.85
N GLY A 13 -6.62 13.57 -14.51
CA GLY A 13 -6.08 14.89 -14.15
C GLY A 13 -5.28 14.88 -12.84
N THR A 14 -4.84 13.72 -12.35
CA THR A 14 -4.05 13.62 -11.12
C THR A 14 -2.76 14.42 -11.24
N THR A 15 -2.44 15.20 -10.21
CA THR A 15 -1.27 16.07 -10.22
C THR A 15 -0.12 15.49 -9.41
N LEU A 16 1.11 15.95 -9.66
CA LEU A 16 2.27 15.53 -8.86
C LEU A 16 2.12 15.93 -7.39
N GLU A 17 1.48 17.07 -7.11
CA GLU A 17 1.20 17.52 -5.76
C GLU A 17 0.27 16.56 -5.02
N GLN A 18 -0.72 15.99 -5.70
CA GLN A 18 -1.62 14.98 -5.11
C GLN A 18 -0.89 13.67 -4.83
N ILE A 19 -0.02 13.22 -5.74
CA ILE A 19 0.82 12.03 -5.51
C ILE A 19 1.80 12.28 -4.35
N GLY A 20 2.43 13.45 -4.30
CA GLY A 20 3.38 13.81 -3.25
C GLY A 20 2.80 13.77 -1.84
N LYS A 21 1.49 14.04 -1.68
CA LYS A 21 0.80 13.89 -0.39
C LYS A 21 0.85 12.47 0.17
N ILE A 22 0.89 11.45 -0.70
CA ILE A 22 1.03 10.05 -0.27
C ILE A 22 2.39 9.86 0.41
N ALA A 23 3.46 10.29 -0.25
CA ALA A 23 4.83 10.19 0.28
C ALA A 23 5.00 11.01 1.58
N MET A 24 4.35 12.18 1.66
CA MET A 24 4.33 12.99 2.88
C MET A 24 3.61 12.29 4.04
N ALA A 25 2.41 11.75 3.82
CA ALA A 25 1.66 11.04 4.86
C ALA A 25 2.40 9.79 5.35
N GLN A 26 3.03 9.05 4.44
CA GLN A 26 3.92 7.95 4.80
C GLN A 26 5.11 8.42 5.65
N ARG A 27 5.68 9.59 5.32
CA ARG A 27 6.79 10.15 6.10
C ARG A 27 6.36 10.58 7.50
N GLU A 28 5.22 11.24 7.61
CA GLU A 28 4.64 11.65 8.89
C GLU A 28 4.41 10.45 9.80
N ASN A 29 3.81 9.38 9.28
CA ASN A 29 3.62 8.12 10.03
C ASN A 29 4.96 7.50 10.47
N ALA A 30 5.99 7.59 9.62
CA ALA A 30 7.31 7.04 9.93
C ALA A 30 8.02 7.75 11.09
N LEU A 31 7.70 9.03 11.39
CA LEU A 31 8.32 9.77 12.49
C LEU A 31 8.12 9.09 13.85
N ASN A 32 6.94 8.47 14.03
CA ASN A 32 6.55 7.79 15.26
C ASN A 32 6.93 6.31 15.29
N ASN A 33 7.50 5.77 14.22
CA ASN A 33 7.95 4.38 14.16
C ASN A 33 9.48 4.31 14.37
N PRO A 34 9.97 3.80 15.52
CA PRO A 34 11.41 3.70 15.77
C PRO A 34 12.14 2.75 14.81
N GLN A 35 11.42 1.84 14.14
CA GLN A 35 11.98 0.89 13.16
C GLN A 35 11.99 1.45 11.73
N ALA A 36 11.37 2.60 11.48
CA ALA A 36 11.37 3.18 10.15
C ALA A 36 12.77 3.64 9.75
N LEU A 37 13.13 3.42 8.49
CA LEU A 37 14.42 3.87 7.93
C LEU A 37 14.47 5.37 7.70
N LEU A 38 13.33 5.96 7.34
CA LEU A 38 13.20 7.33 6.91
C LEU A 38 12.39 8.12 7.93
N ARG A 39 13.09 8.72 8.89
CA ARG A 39 12.49 9.39 10.07
C ARG A 39 12.68 10.90 10.09
N GLU A 40 13.20 11.47 9.00
CA GLU A 40 13.27 12.93 8.83
C GLU A 40 12.00 13.45 8.16
N PRO A 41 11.40 14.56 8.65
CA PRO A 41 10.22 15.14 8.03
C PRO A 41 10.49 15.54 6.58
N MET A 42 9.43 15.60 5.77
CA MET A 42 9.51 15.94 4.35
C MET A 42 8.35 16.84 3.96
N SER A 43 8.66 17.97 3.35
CA SER A 43 7.67 18.89 2.80
C SER A 43 7.24 18.47 1.38
N LEU A 44 6.15 19.05 0.89
CA LEU A 44 5.75 18.88 -0.51
C LEU A 44 6.82 19.40 -1.47
N GLN A 45 7.52 20.48 -1.09
CA GLN A 45 8.56 21.06 -1.93
C GLN A 45 9.78 20.14 -2.03
N ASP A 46 10.12 19.42 -0.96
CA ASP A 46 11.18 18.40 -1.00
C ASP A 46 10.82 17.27 -1.97
N TYR A 47 9.55 16.86 -1.98
CA TYR A 47 9.04 15.90 -2.96
C TYR A 47 9.14 16.43 -4.40
N LEU A 48 8.62 17.63 -4.67
CA LEU A 48 8.62 18.23 -6.00
C LEU A 48 10.03 18.55 -6.52
N ASN A 49 10.98 18.81 -5.63
CA ASN A 49 12.39 19.04 -5.98
C ASN A 49 13.22 17.76 -6.00
N SER A 50 12.67 16.63 -5.54
CA SER A 50 13.40 15.36 -5.52
C SER A 50 13.79 14.91 -6.92
N ARG A 51 14.87 14.13 -7.02
CA ARG A 51 15.38 13.61 -8.29
C ARG A 51 14.29 12.84 -9.04
N MET A 52 14.07 13.19 -10.30
CA MET A 52 13.23 12.39 -11.19
C MET A 52 13.94 11.08 -11.56
N ILE A 53 13.27 9.95 -11.41
CA ILE A 53 13.81 8.62 -11.71
C ILE A 53 13.37 8.16 -13.10
N SER A 54 12.10 8.36 -13.43
CA SER A 54 11.51 8.03 -14.72
C SER A 54 10.22 8.82 -14.91
N ASP A 55 10.21 9.82 -15.78
CA ASP A 55 9.06 10.72 -15.98
C ASP A 55 7.70 9.99 -16.00
N PRO A 56 6.78 10.22 -15.03
CA PRO A 56 6.78 11.30 -14.01
C PRO A 56 7.23 10.90 -12.59
N ILE A 57 7.68 9.65 -12.39
CA ILE A 57 8.11 9.08 -11.09
C ILE A 57 9.32 9.84 -10.54
N ARG A 58 9.22 10.26 -9.28
CA ARG A 58 10.29 10.91 -8.52
C ARG A 58 10.89 9.97 -7.48
N LEU A 59 12.01 10.37 -6.87
CA LEU A 59 12.77 9.54 -5.93
C LEU A 59 11.91 8.98 -4.79
N PHE A 60 11.04 9.81 -4.22
CA PHE A 60 10.20 9.40 -3.08
C PHE A 60 8.95 8.61 -3.47
N ASP A 61 8.70 8.37 -4.76
CA ASP A 61 7.73 7.39 -5.24
C ASP A 61 8.31 5.97 -5.28
N CYS A 62 9.64 5.84 -5.13
CA CYS A 62 10.34 4.56 -5.18
C CYS A 62 10.56 4.02 -3.77
N VAL A 63 10.28 2.73 -3.59
CA VAL A 63 10.66 2.02 -2.37
C VAL A 63 12.18 2.05 -2.19
N MET A 64 12.63 2.33 -0.97
CA MET A 64 14.06 2.26 -0.66
C MET A 64 14.47 0.81 -0.41
N PRO A 65 15.66 0.38 -0.86
CA PRO A 65 16.22 -0.89 -0.44
C PRO A 65 16.31 -0.95 1.09
N CYS A 66 15.71 -1.98 1.68
CA CYS A 66 15.67 -2.20 3.12
C CYS A 66 15.95 -3.66 3.46
N SER A 67 16.30 -3.93 4.72
CA SER A 67 16.44 -5.28 5.25
C SER A 67 15.78 -5.33 6.63
N GLY A 68 14.99 -6.37 6.87
CA GLY A 68 14.22 -6.55 8.09
C GLY A 68 13.45 -7.88 8.05
N ALA A 69 12.84 -8.25 9.16
CA ALA A 69 12.00 -9.45 9.28
C ALA A 69 10.84 -9.18 10.24
N GLU A 70 9.69 -9.77 9.91
CA GLU A 70 8.49 -9.76 10.74
C GLU A 70 7.91 -11.18 10.78
N CYS A 71 7.19 -11.52 11.85
CA CYS A 71 6.58 -12.84 12.01
C CYS A 71 5.19 -12.69 12.62
N VAL A 72 4.22 -13.43 12.08
CA VAL A 72 2.88 -13.57 12.62
C VAL A 72 2.62 -15.04 12.91
N ILE A 73 2.06 -15.34 14.07
CA ILE A 73 1.65 -16.69 14.47
C ILE A 73 0.15 -16.81 14.23
N LEU A 74 -0.24 -17.65 13.27
CA LEU A 74 -1.63 -18.02 13.04
C LEU A 74 -1.93 -19.35 13.72
N ALA A 75 -3.02 -19.40 14.47
CA ALA A 75 -3.45 -20.61 15.17
C ALA A 75 -4.98 -20.62 15.28
N SER A 76 -5.55 -21.79 15.62
CA SER A 76 -6.95 -21.87 16.02
C SER A 76 -7.20 -21.04 17.28
N GLU A 77 -8.42 -20.56 17.49
CA GLU A 77 -8.78 -19.76 18.66
C GLU A 77 -8.45 -20.49 19.98
N GLU A 78 -8.76 -21.78 20.06
CA GLU A 78 -8.43 -22.63 21.22
C GLU A 78 -6.93 -22.57 21.55
N LYS A 79 -6.07 -22.69 20.53
CA LYS A 79 -4.62 -22.67 20.72
C LYS A 79 -4.10 -21.27 21.02
N ALA A 80 -4.66 -20.26 20.36
CA ALA A 80 -4.26 -18.87 20.56
C ALA A 80 -4.60 -18.37 21.98
N LYS A 81 -5.75 -18.78 22.56
CA LYS A 81 -6.11 -18.50 23.97
C LYS A 81 -5.15 -19.11 24.99
N GLN A 82 -4.40 -20.16 24.62
CA GLN A 82 -3.33 -20.70 25.48
C GLN A 82 -2.06 -19.84 25.45
N ILE A 83 -1.90 -18.94 24.47
CA ILE A 83 -0.71 -18.12 24.24
C ILE A 83 -0.94 -16.66 24.68
N THR A 84 -2.12 -16.09 24.42
CA THR A 84 -2.46 -14.70 24.73
C THR A 84 -3.96 -14.52 24.94
N ASP A 85 -4.32 -13.59 25.84
CA ASP A 85 -5.71 -13.16 26.04
C ASP A 85 -6.14 -12.06 25.05
N LYS A 86 -5.20 -11.48 24.29
CA LYS A 86 -5.46 -10.43 23.29
C LYS A 86 -5.34 -11.01 21.89
N LEU A 87 -6.47 -11.49 21.37
CA LEU A 87 -6.56 -12.12 20.04
C LEU A 87 -6.83 -11.08 18.96
N VAL A 88 -6.27 -11.33 17.78
CA VAL A 88 -6.63 -10.64 16.53
C VAL A 88 -7.13 -11.70 15.55
N TYR A 89 -8.35 -11.54 15.07
CA TYR A 89 -8.98 -12.51 14.17
C TYR A 89 -8.72 -12.13 12.72
N LEU A 90 -8.25 -13.10 11.91
CA LEU A 90 -8.30 -13.02 10.47
C LEU A 90 -9.73 -13.34 10.03
N VAL A 91 -10.48 -12.31 9.63
CA VAL A 91 -11.92 -12.47 9.35
C VAL A 91 -12.19 -12.97 7.92
N THR A 92 -11.41 -12.52 6.95
CA THR A 92 -11.50 -12.95 5.54
C THR A 92 -10.15 -12.74 4.85
N ASP A 93 -9.93 -13.47 3.76
CA ASP A 93 -8.79 -13.33 2.87
C ASP A 93 -9.23 -13.52 1.41
N ALA A 94 -8.54 -12.84 0.50
CA ALA A 94 -8.63 -13.16 -0.92
C ALA A 94 -7.36 -12.71 -1.66
N GLU A 95 -7.00 -13.46 -2.68
CA GLU A 95 -5.81 -13.22 -3.49
C GLU A 95 -6.19 -13.03 -4.97
N ARG A 96 -5.46 -12.14 -5.66
CA ARG A 96 -5.49 -12.04 -7.12
C ARG A 96 -4.10 -11.78 -7.69
N SER A 97 -3.63 -12.71 -8.52
CA SER A 97 -2.39 -12.55 -9.28
C SER A 97 -2.63 -11.78 -10.60
N HIS A 98 -1.75 -10.82 -10.91
CA HIS A 98 -1.80 -9.97 -12.11
C HIS A 98 -0.74 -10.31 -13.16
N TYR A 99 0.10 -11.31 -12.88
CA TYR A 99 1.20 -11.69 -13.76
C TYR A 99 0.75 -12.58 -14.92
N GLN A 100 -0.36 -13.30 -14.78
CA GLN A 100 -0.86 -14.18 -15.84
C GLN A 100 -1.54 -13.38 -16.95
N VAL A 101 -0.99 -13.45 -18.16
CA VAL A 101 -1.47 -12.74 -19.36
C VAL A 101 -2.95 -13.01 -19.64
N ALA A 102 -3.41 -14.24 -19.39
CA ALA A 102 -4.81 -14.64 -19.59
C ALA A 102 -5.81 -13.91 -18.67
N ASN A 103 -5.35 -13.39 -17.53
CA ASN A 103 -6.19 -12.78 -16.49
C ASN A 103 -5.93 -11.27 -16.30
N MET A 104 -5.25 -10.65 -17.27
CA MET A 104 -5.00 -9.20 -17.25
C MET A 104 -6.30 -8.42 -17.32
N LEU A 105 -6.45 -7.45 -16.41
CA LEU A 105 -7.55 -6.49 -16.48
C LEU A 105 -7.38 -5.59 -17.72
N PRO A 106 -8.49 -5.25 -18.41
CA PRO A 106 -8.43 -4.41 -19.60
C PRO A 106 -8.03 -2.98 -19.24
N ASP A 107 -8.54 -2.46 -18.12
CA ASP A 107 -8.16 -1.16 -17.58
C ASP A 107 -6.83 -1.26 -16.80
N LYS A 108 -5.82 -0.53 -17.25
CA LYS A 108 -4.47 -0.51 -16.66
C LYS A 108 -4.35 0.41 -15.44
N THR A 109 -5.38 1.19 -15.16
CA THR A 109 -5.50 2.00 -13.93
C THR A 109 -6.26 1.28 -12.83
N THR A 110 -6.99 0.21 -13.17
CA THR A 110 -7.64 -0.67 -12.19
C THR A 110 -6.71 -1.82 -11.81
N PHE A 111 -6.25 -1.82 -10.56
CA PHE A 111 -5.53 -2.94 -9.97
C PHE A 111 -6.51 -3.92 -9.32
N GLY A 112 -6.12 -5.18 -9.19
CA GLY A 112 -7.03 -6.19 -8.63
C GLY A 112 -7.30 -6.04 -7.15
N MET A 113 -6.71 -5.08 -6.46
CA MET A 113 -7.22 -4.64 -5.15
C MET A 113 -8.68 -4.18 -5.24
N LYS A 114 -9.09 -3.57 -6.37
CA LYS A 114 -10.51 -3.25 -6.61
C LYS A 114 -11.37 -4.53 -6.64
N VAL A 115 -10.92 -5.53 -7.40
CA VAL A 115 -11.66 -6.80 -7.56
C VAL A 115 -11.68 -7.62 -6.26
N VAL A 116 -10.55 -7.65 -5.55
CA VAL A 116 -10.42 -8.32 -4.25
C VAL A 116 -11.28 -7.61 -3.20
N GLY A 117 -11.28 -6.28 -3.17
CA GLY A 117 -12.12 -5.50 -2.27
C GLY A 117 -13.60 -5.80 -2.41
N GLU A 118 -14.10 -5.90 -3.66
CA GLU A 118 -15.49 -6.27 -3.94
C GLU A 118 -15.87 -7.67 -3.40
N ARG A 119 -14.90 -8.55 -3.17
CA ARG A 119 -15.12 -9.87 -2.56
C ARG A 119 -15.01 -9.85 -1.03
N ILE A 120 -14.00 -9.16 -0.51
CA ILE A 120 -13.67 -9.13 0.93
C ILE A 120 -14.67 -8.28 1.74
N PHE A 121 -15.00 -7.07 1.26
CA PHE A 121 -15.80 -6.13 2.05
C PHE A 121 -17.28 -6.51 2.26
N PRO A 122 -17.94 -7.27 1.36
CA PRO A 122 -19.28 -7.79 1.64
C PRO A 122 -19.32 -8.95 2.65
N GLU A 123 -18.23 -9.70 2.78
CA GLU A 123 -18.17 -10.87 3.68
C GLU A 123 -18.12 -10.45 5.16
N VAL A 124 -17.71 -9.22 5.46
CA VAL A 124 -17.52 -8.74 6.83
C VAL A 124 -17.94 -7.28 6.95
N LYS A 125 -18.95 -7.00 7.77
CA LYS A 125 -19.35 -5.61 8.07
C LYS A 125 -18.42 -5.02 9.12
N HIS A 126 -18.13 -3.72 8.99
CA HIS A 126 -17.33 -3.01 9.99
C HIS A 126 -17.94 -3.07 11.40
N GLU A 127 -19.28 -3.15 11.50
CA GLU A 127 -19.99 -3.27 12.79
C GLU A 127 -19.85 -4.66 13.44
N GLU A 128 -19.39 -5.66 12.70
CA GLU A 128 -19.22 -7.05 13.14
C GLU A 128 -17.78 -7.34 13.64
N ILE A 129 -16.88 -6.35 13.57
CA ILE A 129 -15.49 -6.40 14.04
C ILE A 129 -15.31 -5.44 15.22
#